data_AF-A0A226MYR1-F1
#
_entry.id   AF-A0A226MYR1-F1
#
_cell.length_a   1.000
_cell.length_b   1.000
_cell.length_c   1.000
_cell.angle_alpha   90.00
_cell.angle_beta   90.00
_cell.angle_gamma   90.00
#
_symmetry.space_group_name_H-M   'P 1'
#
loop_
_entity.id
_entity.type
_entity.pdbx_description
1 polymer ?
#
loop_
_entity_poly.entity_id
_entity_poly.type
_entity_poly.pdbx_seq_one_letter_code
_entity_poly.pdbx_strand_id
1 'polypeptide(L)'
;VGWSTARDYYTFLWSPMPENYVEGSTVNCVLNFQGYYLPNDDGEFYQFCYVTHKGEIRGASTPFQFRTSSPVEELLTMEDEGNSDMLVVTTKAGLLEV
;
A
#
# COMPACT_ATOMS: atom_id res chain seq x y z
N VAL A 1 2.91 10.77 1.81
CA VAL A 1 4.36 10.47 1.70
C VAL A 1 5.11 11.74 2.05
N GLY A 2 6.28 11.68 2.68
CA GLY A 2 6.97 12.89 3.16
C GLY A 2 6.65 13.29 4.61
N TRP A 3 6.20 12.33 5.43
CA TRP A 3 6.12 12.51 6.88
C TRP A 3 7.52 12.69 7.48
N SER A 4 7.61 13.43 8.59
CA SER A 4 8.89 13.69 9.29
C SER A 4 9.02 12.86 10.56
N THR A 5 7.89 12.55 11.21
CA THR A 5 7.86 11.81 12.47
C THR A 5 6.76 10.76 12.48
N ALA A 6 6.87 9.78 13.39
CA ALA A 6 5.84 8.76 13.59
C ALA A 6 4.50 9.33 14.12
N ARG A 7 4.41 10.62 14.46
CA ARG A 7 3.16 11.28 14.88
C ARG A 7 2.34 11.78 13.70
N ASP A 8 2.92 11.83 12.50
CA ASP A 8 2.28 12.35 11.29
C ASP A 8 1.42 11.27 10.59
N TYR A 9 0.92 10.28 11.34
CA TYR A 9 0.08 9.22 10.77
C TYR A 9 -1.32 9.74 10.44
N TYR A 10 -1.92 9.20 9.39
CA TYR A 10 -3.33 9.47 9.07
C TYR A 10 -4.26 8.68 9.99
N THR A 11 -4.04 7.36 10.07
CA THR A 11 -4.72 6.44 10.98
C THR A 11 -3.76 5.32 11.37
N PHE A 12 -4.08 4.55 12.41
CA PHE A 12 -3.26 3.43 12.84
C PHE A 12 -4.10 2.32 13.45
N LEU A 13 -3.52 1.12 13.49
CA LEU A 13 -3.99 -0.01 14.27
C LEU A 13 -2.81 -0.59 15.04
N TRP A 14 -3.10 -1.19 16.19
CA TRP A 14 -2.09 -1.97 16.91
C TRP A 14 -1.81 -3.26 16.15
N SER A 15 -0.53 -3.55 15.91
CA SER A 15 -0.12 -4.86 15.41
C SER A 15 -0.34 -5.91 16.50
N PRO A 16 -1.14 -6.97 16.25
CA PRO A 16 -1.42 -7.98 17.25
C PRO A 16 -0.15 -8.76 17.57
N MET A 17 0.07 -9.04 18.85
CA MET A 17 1.17 -9.90 19.28
C MET A 17 0.85 -11.35 18.87
N PRO A 18 1.76 -12.05 18.15
CA PRO A 18 1.54 -13.46 17.80
C PRO A 18 1.52 -14.32 19.07
N GLU A 19 0.51 -15.20 19.22
CA GLU A 19 0.32 -16.02 20.42
C GLU A 19 1.51 -16.96 20.70
N ASN A 20 2.12 -17.53 19.65
CA ASN A 20 3.23 -18.46 19.75
C ASN A 20 4.52 -17.85 19.17
N TYR A 21 4.80 -16.60 19.53
CA TYR A 21 6.01 -15.92 19.06
C TYR A 21 7.27 -16.65 19.54
N VAL A 22 8.18 -16.93 18.60
CA VAL A 22 9.51 -17.47 18.85
C VAL A 22 10.51 -16.43 18.36
N GLU A 23 11.48 -16.07 19.20
CA GLU A 23 12.49 -15.09 18.82
C GLU A 23 13.25 -15.55 17.55
N GLY A 24 13.38 -14.64 16.58
CA GLY A 24 14.01 -14.91 15.30
C GLY A 24 13.13 -15.63 14.27
N SER A 25 11.88 -15.97 14.59
CA SER A 25 10.96 -16.54 13.61
C SER A 25 10.34 -15.47 12.69
N THR A 26 10.04 -15.86 11.46
CA THR A 26 9.25 -15.05 10.52
C THR A 26 7.77 -15.27 10.79
N VAL A 27 7.03 -14.18 11.00
CA VAL A 27 5.58 -14.23 11.22
C VAL A 27 4.88 -13.32 10.21
N ASN A 28 3.85 -13.85 9.55
CA ASN A 28 2.96 -13.07 8.70
C ASN A 28 1.83 -12.51 9.55
N CYS A 29 1.51 -11.23 9.36
CA CYS A 29 0.43 -10.54 10.05
C CYS A 29 -0.50 -9.88 9.03
N VAL A 30 -1.79 -9.84 9.35
CA VAL A 30 -2.82 -9.17 8.55
C VAL A 30 -3.55 -8.16 9.43
N LEU A 31 -3.82 -6.97 8.89
CA LEU A 31 -4.55 -5.89 9.56
C LEU A 31 -5.67 -5.39 8.64
N ASN A 32 -6.86 -5.20 9.20
CA ASN A 32 -8.04 -4.76 8.46
C ASN A 32 -8.38 -3.32 8.85
N PHE A 33 -7.93 -2.35 8.04
CA PHE A 33 -8.32 -0.95 8.20
C PHE A 33 -9.76 -0.76 7.70
N GLN A 34 -10.61 -0.20 8.55
CA GLN A 34 -11.99 0.09 8.18
C GLN A 34 -12.06 1.32 7.28
N GLY A 35 -12.86 1.26 6.21
CA GLY A 35 -12.91 2.30 5.18
C GLY A 35 -13.22 3.70 5.69
N TYR A 36 -14.02 3.83 6.76
CA TYR A 36 -14.35 5.13 7.34
C TYR A 36 -13.19 5.82 8.08
N TYR A 37 -12.08 5.11 8.33
CA TYR A 37 -10.83 5.70 8.83
C TYR A 37 -9.79 5.93 7.73
N LEU A 38 -10.06 5.48 6.49
CA LEU A 38 -9.14 5.62 5.38
C LEU A 38 -9.30 6.98 4.70
N PRO A 39 -8.23 7.50 4.08
CA PRO A 39 -8.34 8.65 3.20
C PRO A 39 -9.37 8.42 2.10
N ASN A 40 -10.02 9.51 1.69
CA ASN A 40 -10.83 9.52 0.48
C ASN A 40 -9.92 9.57 -0.76
N ASP A 41 -10.53 9.66 -1.94
CA ASP A 41 -9.84 9.96 -3.20
C ASP A 41 -9.38 11.43 -3.22
N ASP A 42 -8.29 11.72 -2.49
CA ASP A 42 -7.75 13.07 -2.27
C ASP A 42 -6.52 13.38 -3.14
N GLY A 43 -6.09 12.44 -3.97
CA GLY A 43 -4.92 12.60 -4.84
C GLY A 43 -3.57 12.50 -4.13
N GLU A 44 -3.54 12.22 -2.81
CA GLU A 44 -2.32 12.09 -2.04
C GLU A 44 -1.78 10.66 -2.09
N PHE A 45 -0.46 10.52 -1.86
CA PHE A 45 0.19 9.22 -1.72
C PHE A 45 0.34 8.86 -0.25
N TYR A 46 0.02 7.62 0.09
CA TYR A 46 0.11 7.03 1.41
C TYR A 46 1.07 5.83 1.40
N GLN A 47 1.55 5.42 2.56
CA GLN A 47 2.33 4.19 2.70
C GLN A 47 2.09 3.61 4.09
N PHE A 48 2.16 2.30 4.25
CA PHE A 48 2.17 1.68 5.57
C PHE A 48 3.55 1.85 6.21
N CYS A 49 3.57 2.10 7.51
CA CYS A 49 4.80 2.14 8.30
C CYS A 49 4.62 1.29 9.55
N TYR A 50 5.55 0.36 9.79
CA TYR A 50 5.57 -0.42 11.03
C TYR A 50 6.37 0.33 12.09
N VAL A 51 5.66 0.79 13.12
CA VAL A 51 6.23 1.58 14.23
C VAL A 51 6.22 0.74 15.50
N THR A 52 7.36 0.65 16.18
CA THR A 52 7.49 -0.08 17.44
C THR A 52 6.90 0.71 18.61
N HIS A 53 6.72 0.06 19.76
CA HIS A 53 6.30 0.73 21.00
C HIS A 53 7.27 1.83 21.47
N LYS A 54 8.52 1.85 20.98
CA LYS A 54 9.51 2.91 21.26
C LYS A 54 9.41 4.09 20.28
N GLY A 55 8.50 4.04 19.31
CA GLY A 55 8.36 5.05 18.26
C GLY A 55 9.35 4.89 17.10
N GLU A 56 10.06 3.75 17.01
CA GLU A 56 11.01 3.49 15.93
C GLU A 56 10.30 2.91 14.71
N ILE A 57 10.70 3.34 13.51
CA ILE A 57 10.14 2.84 12.26
C ILE A 57 11.02 1.70 11.76
N ARG A 58 10.45 0.49 11.64
CA ARG A 58 11.17 -0.74 11.28
C ARG A 58 10.79 -1.31 9.91
N GLY A 59 9.84 -0.69 9.22
CA GLY A 59 9.47 -1.03 7.86
C GLY A 59 8.54 0.02 7.26
N ALA A 60 8.59 0.16 5.94
CA ALA A 60 7.69 0.99 5.17
C ALA A 60 7.33 0.29 3.85
N SER A 61 6.07 0.36 3.43
CA SER A 61 5.64 -0.16 2.13
C SER A 61 6.05 0.78 0.99
N THR A 62 5.89 0.31 -0.25
CA THR A 62 5.83 1.22 -1.40
C THR A 62 4.62 2.17 -1.26
N PRO A 63 4.71 3.41 -1.75
CA PRO A 63 3.57 4.33 -1.78
C PRO A 63 2.39 3.80 -2.60
N PHE A 64 1.17 4.16 -2.20
CA PHE A 64 -0.09 3.86 -2.88
C PHE A 64 -1.08 5.00 -2.70
N GLN A 65 -2.18 4.98 -3.47
CA GLN A 65 -3.25 5.97 -3.36
C GLN A 65 -4.59 5.27 -3.15
N PHE A 66 -5.49 5.94 -2.44
CA PHE A 66 -6.89 5.57 -2.44
C PHE A 66 -7.54 6.25 -3.62
N ARG A 67 -8.02 5.45 -4.58
CA ARG A 67 -8.77 5.96 -5.73
C ARG A 67 -10.04 5.16 -5.89
N THR A 68 -11.10 5.84 -6.28
CA THR A 68 -12.25 5.14 -6.84
C THR A 68 -11.84 4.50 -8.15
N SER A 69 -12.06 3.19 -8.29
CA SER A 69 -11.71 2.47 -9.51
C SER A 69 -12.46 3.09 -10.69
N SER A 70 -11.75 3.83 -11.54
CA SER A 70 -12.28 4.32 -12.81
C SER A 70 -12.16 3.18 -13.83
N PRO A 71 -13.22 2.85 -14.60
CA PRO A 71 -13.16 1.82 -15.64
C PRO A 71 -12.07 2.03 -16.71
N VAL A 72 -11.47 3.22 -16.77
CA VAL A 72 -10.50 3.62 -17.80
C VAL A 72 -9.04 3.41 -17.33
N GLU A 73 -8.76 3.38 -16.03
CA GLU A 73 -7.38 3.24 -15.52
C GLU A 73 -6.82 1.83 -15.70
N GLU A 74 -7.68 0.80 -15.81
CA GLU A 74 -7.28 -0.59 -16.04
C GLU A 74 -6.73 -0.85 -17.46
N LEU A 75 -6.81 0.15 -18.35
CA LEU A 75 -6.53 0.01 -19.79
C LEU A 75 -5.18 0.60 -20.25
N LEU A 76 -4.42 1.30 -19.41
CA LEU A 76 -3.33 2.17 -19.88
C LEU A 76 -1.99 1.90 -19.20
N THR A 77 -1.29 0.85 -19.63
CA THR A 77 0.18 0.77 -19.51
C THR A 77 0.78 0.82 -20.91
N MET A 78 1.57 1.86 -21.19
CA MET A 78 2.23 2.10 -22.48
C MET A 78 3.69 1.61 -22.40
N GLU A 79 4.04 0.56 -23.14
CA GLU A 79 5.44 0.21 -23.43
C GLU A 79 5.75 0.68 -24.85
N ASP A 80 6.55 1.75 -24.99
CA ASP A 80 7.06 2.24 -26.27
C ASP A 80 8.45 1.64 -26.53
N GLU A 81 8.50 0.44 -27.08
CA GLU A 81 9.73 -0.06 -27.72
C GLU A 81 9.76 0.44 -29.18
N GLY A 82 10.33 1.63 -29.34
CA GLY A 82 11.02 2.13 -30.52
C GLY A 82 10.52 1.62 -31.87
N ASN A 83 9.66 2.42 -32.50
CA ASN A 83 9.33 2.36 -33.94
C ASN A 83 8.54 1.13 -34.41
N SER A 84 7.54 0.73 -33.63
CA SER A 84 6.50 -0.20 -34.11
C SER A 84 5.17 0.55 -34.26
N ASP A 85 4.58 0.50 -35.47
CA ASP A 85 3.26 1.06 -35.84
C ASP A 85 2.09 0.29 -35.19
N MET A 86 2.33 -0.32 -34.02
CA MET A 86 1.43 -1.26 -33.37
C MET A 86 1.38 -0.98 -31.87
N LEU A 87 0.21 -0.53 -31.40
CA LEU A 87 -0.09 -0.37 -29.98
C LEU A 87 -0.44 -1.74 -29.38
N VAL A 88 0.42 -2.26 -28.51
CA VAL A 88 0.09 -3.46 -27.73
C VAL A 88 -0.56 -3.03 -26.42
N VAL A 89 -1.88 -3.15 -26.33
CA VAL A 89 -2.63 -2.96 -25.09
C VAL A 89 -2.58 -4.28 -24.32
N THR A 90 -1.86 -4.32 -23.20
CA THR A 90 -1.87 -5.46 -22.27
C THR A 90 -2.64 -5.10 -21.01
N THR A 91 -3.58 -5.96 -20.62
CA THR A 91 -4.30 -5.84 -19.36
C THR A 91 -3.39 -6.30 -18.21
N LYS A 92 -3.23 -5.49 -17.17
CA LYS A 92 -2.64 -5.93 -15.88
C LYS A 92 -3.57 -5.57 -14.74
N ALA A 93 -4.57 -6.42 -14.52
CA ALA A 93 -5.32 -6.44 -13.28
C ALA A 93 -4.56 -7.31 -12.26
N GLY A 94 -3.76 -6.68 -11.41
CA GLY A 94 -3.26 -7.30 -10.19
C GLY A 94 -4.28 -7.09 -9.08
N LEU A 95 -5.37 -7.84 -9.10
CA LEU A 95 -6.33 -7.84 -8.00
C LEU A 95 -5.76 -8.72 -6.87
N LEU A 96 -5.40 -8.10 -5.74
CA LEU A 96 -5.12 -8.84 -4.51
C LEU A 96 -6.46 -9.28 -3.92
N GLU A 97 -7.01 -10.38 -4.45
CA GLU A 97 -8.09 -11.12 -3.80
C GLU A 97 -7.50 -12.08 -2.75
N VAL A 98 -8.20 -12.17 -1.62
CA VAL A 98 -7.93 -13.11 -0.50
C VAL A 98 -8.82 -14.34 -0.66
#